data_AF-A0AAV0W9X1-F1
#
_entry.id   AF-A0AAV0W9X1-F1
#
_cell.length_a   1.000
_cell.length_b   1.000
_cell.length_c   1.000
_cell.angle_alpha   90.00
_cell.angle_beta   90.00
_cell.angle_gamma   90.00
#
_symmetry.space_group_name_H-M   'P 1'
#
loop_
_entity.id
_entity.type
_entity.pdbx_description
1 polymer ?
#
loop_
_entity_poly.entity_id
_entity_poly.type
_entity_poly.pdbx_seq_one_letter_code
_entity_poly.pdbx_strand_id
1 'polypeptide(L)'
;MGLTSDEDSPMNAETSNLTPKKKRLQRGGDALKLEMHCHRDQKFRDEWCLNSQYKYWLKPVSNDVFRAKCSMCNKDFRADMSVIKKSCKWI
;
A
#
# COMPACT_ATOMS: atom_id res chain seq x y z
N MET A 1 -60.98 16.28 -5.14
CA MET A 1 -60.86 17.67 -4.64
C MET A 1 -59.47 17.76 -4.03
N GLY A 2 -58.67 18.73 -4.51
CA GLY A 2 -57.21 18.75 -4.38
C GLY A 2 -56.69 18.91 -2.96
N LEU A 3 -55.50 18.34 -2.73
CA LEU A 3 -54.65 18.64 -1.60
C LEU A 3 -53.64 19.69 -2.05
N THR A 4 -53.73 20.89 -1.49
CA THR A 4 -52.64 21.88 -1.47
C THR A 4 -52.28 22.12 -0.01
N SER A 5 -51.06 22.65 0.18
CA SER A 5 -50.44 23.15 1.42
C SER A 5 -49.33 22.24 1.94
N ASP A 6 -48.09 22.69 2.16
CA ASP A 6 -47.40 23.98 1.94
C ASP A 6 -45.89 23.67 2.04
N GLU A 7 -45.05 24.50 1.41
CA GLU A 7 -43.59 24.51 1.58
C GLU A 7 -43.19 24.83 3.04
N ASP A 8 -42.17 24.16 3.57
CA ASP A 8 -41.14 24.84 4.37
C ASP A 8 -39.78 24.11 4.31
N SER A 9 -38.83 24.80 3.67
CA SER A 9 -37.40 24.96 3.97
C SER A 9 -36.56 23.81 4.57
N PRO A 10 -35.38 23.50 4.02
CA PRO A 10 -34.45 22.51 4.60
C PRO A 10 -33.63 23.14 5.74
N MET A 11 -33.92 22.74 6.98
CA MET A 11 -33.11 23.08 8.15
C MET A 11 -31.84 22.23 8.18
N ASN A 12 -30.70 22.87 7.98
CA ASN A 12 -29.37 22.33 8.20
C ASN A 12 -29.15 22.06 9.69
N ALA A 13 -29.21 20.80 10.10
CA ALA A 13 -28.74 20.37 11.42
C ALA A 13 -27.64 19.33 11.23
N GLU A 14 -26.40 19.82 11.22
CA GLU A 14 -25.24 18.99 11.54
C GLU A 14 -25.41 18.45 12.96
N THR A 15 -25.85 17.20 13.08
CA THR A 15 -25.77 16.47 14.35
C THR A 15 -25.26 15.07 14.12
N SER A 16 -23.94 14.97 14.26
CA SER A 16 -23.14 13.78 14.50
C SER A 16 -23.91 12.63 15.16
N ASN A 17 -24.14 11.54 14.45
CA ASN A 17 -24.55 10.27 15.07
C ASN A 17 -23.88 9.09 14.37
N LEU A 18 -22.92 8.50 15.08
CA LEU A 18 -22.09 7.36 14.71
C LEU A 18 -22.96 6.15 14.33
N THR A 19 -23.17 5.93 13.03
CA THR A 19 -23.84 4.72 12.56
C THR A 19 -22.87 3.52 12.67
N PRO A 20 -23.26 2.41 13.33
CA PRO A 20 -22.40 1.23 13.43
C PRO A 20 -22.07 0.65 12.04
N LYS A 21 -20.79 0.39 11.77
CA LYS A 21 -20.23 -0.08 10.48
C LYS A 21 -20.91 -1.34 9.89
N LYS A 22 -21.73 -2.06 10.66
CA LYS A 22 -22.21 -3.40 10.33
C LYS A 22 -23.30 -3.47 9.24
N LYS A 23 -23.90 -2.35 8.84
CA LYS A 23 -24.93 -2.31 7.76
C LYS A 23 -24.43 -1.84 6.38
N ARG A 24 -23.13 -1.56 6.20
CA ARG A 24 -22.56 -1.19 4.88
C ARG A 24 -22.22 -2.38 3.97
N LEU A 25 -22.33 -3.62 4.46
CA LEU A 25 -21.99 -4.83 3.69
C LEU A 25 -23.14 -5.41 2.84
N GLN A 26 -24.37 -4.88 2.94
CA GLN A 26 -25.54 -5.47 2.28
C GLN A 26 -25.92 -4.87 0.92
N ARG A 27 -25.21 -3.85 0.46
CA ARG A 27 -25.44 -3.26 -0.86
C ARG A 27 -24.10 -3.28 -1.58
N GLY A 28 -23.87 -4.33 -2.37
CA GLY A 28 -22.61 -4.55 -3.09
C GLY A 28 -22.12 -3.26 -3.73
N GLY A 29 -20.93 -2.84 -3.32
CA GLY A 29 -20.28 -1.64 -3.82
C GLY A 29 -18.78 -1.89 -3.83
N ASP A 30 -18.19 -1.81 -5.03
CA ASP A 30 -16.78 -2.02 -5.36
C ASP A 30 -15.83 -0.96 -4.76
N ALA A 31 -16.14 -0.43 -3.58
CA ALA A 31 -15.47 0.72 -2.97
C ALA A 31 -14.74 0.39 -1.66
N LEU A 32 -14.31 -0.85 -1.47
CA LEU A 32 -13.41 -1.23 -0.35
C LEU A 32 -12.24 -2.13 -0.76
N LYS A 33 -11.96 -2.22 -2.07
CA LYS A 33 -10.74 -2.85 -2.59
C LYS A 33 -9.64 -1.83 -2.86
N LEU A 34 -9.68 -0.69 -2.17
CA LEU A 34 -8.63 0.32 -2.18
C LEU A 34 -8.08 0.63 -0.78
N GLU A 35 -8.45 -0.16 0.24
CA GLU A 35 -7.50 -0.49 1.31
C GLU A 35 -6.54 -1.55 0.76
N MET A 36 -5.94 -1.24 -0.39
CA MET A 36 -4.87 -2.00 -0.97
C MET A 36 -3.78 -2.02 0.08
N HIS A 37 -3.38 -3.23 0.42
CA HIS A 37 -2.17 -3.52 1.16
C HIS A 37 -0.99 -2.99 0.33
N CYS A 38 -0.82 -1.67 0.30
CA CYS A 38 0.32 -0.99 -0.28
C CYS A 38 1.44 -1.31 0.69
N HIS A 39 2.15 -2.41 0.40
CA HIS A 39 3.37 -2.73 1.09
C HIS A 39 4.25 -1.48 1.01
N ARG A 40 4.43 -0.80 2.14
CA ARG A 40 5.26 0.40 2.22
C ARG A 40 6.61 0.08 1.61
N ASP A 41 7.10 0.97 0.75
CA ASP A 41 8.42 0.81 0.15
C ASP A 41 9.47 0.64 1.25
N GLN A 42 10.22 -0.45 1.17
CA GLN A 42 11.25 -0.80 2.13
C GLN A 42 12.58 -0.18 1.70
N LYS A 43 13.25 0.50 2.63
CA LYS A 43 14.61 0.98 2.41
C LYS A 43 15.59 -0.19 2.42
N PHE A 44 16.67 -0.04 1.67
CA PHE A 44 17.82 -0.92 1.75
C PHE A 44 18.34 -0.98 3.19
N ARG A 45 18.66 -2.18 3.64
CA ARG A 45 19.23 -2.42 4.97
C ARG A 45 20.64 -2.93 4.83
N ASP A 46 21.59 -2.24 5.46
CA ASP A 46 23.00 -2.65 5.47
C ASP A 46 23.21 -4.02 6.13
N GLU A 47 22.28 -4.43 7.01
CA GLU A 47 22.21 -5.78 7.57
C GLU A 47 22.17 -6.88 6.50
N TRP A 48 21.59 -6.61 5.33
CA TRP A 48 21.59 -7.56 4.23
C TRP A 48 23.00 -7.77 3.66
N CYS A 49 23.84 -6.74 3.66
CA CYS A 49 25.26 -6.87 3.30
C CYS A 49 26.10 -7.58 4.36
N LEU A 50 25.60 -7.75 5.59
CA LEU A 50 26.26 -8.53 6.63
C LEU A 50 25.92 -10.03 6.52
N ASN A 51 24.74 -10.35 5.98
CA ASN A 51 24.31 -11.73 5.79
C ASN A 51 25.12 -12.40 4.66
N SER A 52 25.75 -13.54 4.96
CA SER A 52 26.53 -14.32 3.98
C SER A 52 25.72 -14.73 2.74
N GLN A 53 24.40 -14.83 2.84
CA GLN A 53 23.55 -15.16 1.69
C GLN A 53 23.45 -14.04 0.64
N TYR A 54 23.61 -12.78 1.05
CA TYR A 54 23.38 -11.62 0.17
C TYR A 54 24.65 -10.78 -0.03
N LYS A 55 25.57 -10.76 0.95
CA LYS A 55 26.81 -9.97 0.94
C LYS A 55 27.62 -10.06 -0.36
N TYR A 56 27.65 -11.24 -0.98
CA TYR A 56 28.50 -11.50 -2.15
C TYR A 56 28.00 -10.83 -3.42
N TRP A 57 26.70 -10.57 -3.53
CA TRP A 57 26.08 -10.09 -4.77
C TRP A 57 25.20 -8.86 -4.58
N LEU A 58 24.63 -8.63 -3.40
CA LEU A 58 23.73 -7.53 -3.11
C LEU A 58 24.51 -6.29 -2.68
N LYS A 59 24.34 -5.19 -3.41
CA LYS A 59 24.95 -3.89 -3.12
C LYS A 59 23.89 -2.78 -3.04
N PRO A 60 24.07 -1.77 -2.18
CA PRO A 60 23.23 -0.58 -2.18
C PRO A 60 23.48 0.27 -3.44
N VAL A 61 22.48 1.02 -3.87
CA VAL A 61 22.61 2.05 -4.91
C VAL A 61 22.78 3.41 -4.23
N SER A 62 23.93 4.07 -4.42
CA SER A 62 24.24 5.34 -3.74
C SER A 62 23.24 6.46 -4.01
N ASN A 63 22.57 6.42 -5.16
CA ASN A 63 21.59 7.45 -5.56
C ASN A 63 20.19 7.18 -4.98
N ASP A 64 19.85 5.93 -4.63
CA ASP A 64 18.49 5.53 -4.29
C ASP A 64 18.46 4.56 -3.09
N VAL A 65 18.03 5.04 -1.93
CA VAL A 65 17.90 4.23 -0.71
C VAL A 65 16.85 3.12 -0.79
N PHE A 66 15.95 3.18 -1.77
CA PHE A 66 14.92 2.16 -2.01
C PHE A 66 15.29 1.17 -3.11
N ARG A 67 16.52 1.26 -3.64
CA ARG A 67 17.01 0.36 -4.68
C ARG A 67 18.25 -0.38 -4.23
N ALA A 68 18.37 -1.59 -4.74
CA ALA A 68 19.52 -2.45 -4.58
C ALA A 68 20.01 -2.89 -5.96
N LYS A 69 21.29 -3.20 -6.06
CA LYS A 69 21.94 -3.69 -7.27
C LYS A 69 22.52 -5.07 -7.03
N CYS A 70 22.35 -5.96 -8.00
CA CYS A 70 23.08 -7.22 -8.03
C CYS A 70 24.41 -7.03 -8.78
N SER A 71 25.55 -7.32 -8.16
CA SER A 71 26.86 -7.24 -8.81
C SER A 71 27.13 -8.39 -9.79
N MET A 72 26.44 -9.52 -9.65
CA MET A 72 26.60 -10.67 -10.55
C MET A 72 25.82 -10.46 -11.86
N CYS A 73 24.60 -9.92 -11.76
CA CYS A 73 23.73 -9.70 -12.91
C CYS A 73 23.76 -8.25 -13.44
N ASN A 74 24.39 -7.32 -12.72
CA ASN A 74 24.38 -5.88 -12.97
C ASN A 74 22.98 -5.25 -13.14
N LYS A 75 21.96 -5.85 -12.51
CA LYS A 75 20.56 -5.35 -12.53
C LYS A 75 20.23 -4.63 -11.24
N ASP A 76 19.48 -3.55 -11.38
CA ASP A 76 18.96 -2.75 -10.27
C ASP A 76 17.48 -3.09 -10.04
N PHE A 77 17.10 -3.28 -8.79
CA PHE A 77 15.74 -3.65 -8.40
C PHE A 77 15.34 -2.96 -7.07
N ARG A 78 14.06 -3.08 -6.69
CA ARG A 78 13.58 -2.51 -5.43
C ARG A 78 14.21 -3.23 -4.23
N ALA A 79 14.57 -2.46 -3.21
CA ALA A 79 15.09 -2.95 -1.94
C ALA A 79 13.99 -3.59 -1.08
N ASP A 80 13.29 -4.57 -1.64
CA ASP A 80 12.26 -5.38 -1.00
C ASP A 80 12.78 -6.82 -0.87
N MET A 81 12.65 -7.40 0.32
CA MET A 81 13.03 -8.79 0.59
C MET A 81 12.41 -9.80 -0.36
N SER A 82 11.16 -9.57 -0.78
CA SER A 82 10.48 -10.46 -1.73
C SER A 82 11.18 -10.46 -3.09
N VAL A 83 11.69 -9.31 -3.51
CA VAL A 83 12.39 -9.12 -4.79
C VAL A 83 13.83 -9.64 -4.70
N ILE A 84 14.52 -9.37 -3.60
CA ILE A 84 15.88 -9.87 -3.33
C ILE A 84 15.89 -11.40 -3.33
N LYS A 85 14.95 -12.04 -2.62
CA LYS A 85 14.82 -13.51 -2.58
C LYS A 85 14.58 -14.11 -3.97
N LYS A 86 13.72 -13.48 -4.79
CA LYS A 86 13.45 -13.92 -6.17
C LYS A 86 14.67 -13.74 -7.08
N SER A 87 15.41 -12.65 -6.91
CA SER A 87 16.61 -12.35 -7.71
C SER A 87 17.76 -13.32 -7.42
N CYS A 88 17.82 -13.86 -6.18
CA CYS A 88 18.80 -14.87 -5.78
C CYS A 88 18.55 -16.25 -6.39
N LYS A 89 17.35 -16.56 -6.91
CA LYS A 89 17.00 -17.92 -7.37
C LYS A 89 17.85 -18.40 -8.57
N TRP A 90 18.59 -17.49 -9.21
CA TRP A 90 19.41 -17.75 -10.40
C TRP A 90 20.92 -17.64 -10.15
N ILE A 91 21.34 -17.43 -8.88
CA ILE A 91 22.74 -17.35 -8.44
C ILE A 91 22.98 -18.52 -7.49
#